data_AF-A0A7Y3MSA2-F1
#
_entry.id   AF-A0A7Y3MSA2-F1
#
_cell.length_a   1.000
_cell.length_b   1.000
_cell.length_c   1.000
_cell.angle_alpha   90.00
_cell.angle_beta   90.00
_cell.angle_gamma   90.00
#
_symmetry.space_group_name_H-M   'P 1'
#
loop_
_entity.id
_entity.type
_entity.pdbx_description
1 polymer ?
#
loop_
_entity_poly.entity_id
_entity_poly.type
_entity_poly.pdbx_seq_one_letter_code
_entity_poly.pdbx_strand_id
1 'polypeptide(L)'
;MESTKVSFTAKDVMTLRQKTGMGMMDCKKALAANNGDPKAAEEWLRERVKGKMEERTERVAGEGRIGIAVDGAKAAMVEVRTETDFTAKNEDFVKMVADVAGMALSQPAGDVTADDAMSTRIDDMRLTTRENMSLARGCRIDGGSFGKYVHHDGKRACLLQVEGSVPDDLLKGICQHIVFHDPLGISEDDVPAATLDEIRAEAIQQAKDTGKNDEIAQKIAEGKVRKYLEERTLLHQKYVLDESKTVKELLPSDAKITRFVRYTLGAD
;
A
#
# COMPACT_ATOMS: atom_id res chain seq x y z
N MET A 1 48.56 -7.55 36.20
CA MET A 1 47.38 -7.66 35.31
C MET A 1 47.00 -6.25 34.92
N GLU A 2 47.49 -5.77 33.78
CA GLU A 2 47.07 -4.49 33.21
C GLU A 2 45.60 -4.60 32.81
N SER A 3 44.77 -3.78 33.43
CA SER A 3 43.40 -3.54 32.97
C SER A 3 43.51 -2.90 31.59
N THR A 4 43.24 -3.66 30.52
CA THR A 4 43.13 -3.14 29.16
C THR A 4 42.03 -2.09 29.17
N LYS A 5 42.43 -0.81 29.30
CA LYS A 5 41.52 0.32 29.15
C LYS A 5 41.03 0.29 27.70
N VAL A 6 39.83 -0.23 27.51
CA VAL A 6 39.08 -0.11 26.26
C VAL A 6 39.05 1.38 25.91
N SER A 7 39.79 1.75 24.87
CA SER A 7 40.07 3.14 24.51
C SER A 7 39.37 3.44 23.19
N PHE A 8 38.17 3.99 23.29
CA PHE A 8 37.50 4.70 22.20
C PHE A 8 37.21 6.13 22.68
N THR A 9 37.21 7.07 21.76
CA THR A 9 37.05 8.50 22.05
C THR A 9 35.59 8.92 21.99
N ALA A 10 35.28 10.11 22.52
CA ALA A 10 33.97 10.72 22.33
C ALA A 10 33.64 10.94 20.84
N LYS A 11 34.66 11.17 20.00
CA LYS A 11 34.50 11.29 18.55
C LYS A 11 34.05 9.97 17.93
N ASP A 12 34.61 8.84 18.37
CA ASP A 12 34.22 7.51 17.87
C ASP A 12 32.76 7.20 18.22
N VAL A 13 32.32 7.57 19.43
CA VAL A 13 30.90 7.49 19.83
C VAL A 13 30.03 8.37 18.93
N MET A 14 30.45 9.60 18.65
CA MET A 14 29.72 10.51 17.76
C MET A 14 29.65 9.98 16.33
N THR A 15 30.74 9.43 15.79
CA THR A 15 30.78 8.83 14.45
C THR A 15 29.87 7.62 14.37
N LEU A 16 29.91 6.71 15.36
CA LEU A 16 28.98 5.58 15.40
C LEU A 16 27.53 6.05 15.49
N ARG A 17 27.25 7.09 16.30
CA ARG A 17 25.92 7.70 16.37
C ARG A 17 25.48 8.32 15.05
N GLN A 18 26.35 9.06 14.37
CA GLN A 18 26.04 9.66 13.07
C GLN A 18 25.76 8.58 12.01
N LYS A 19 26.48 7.47 12.08
CA LYS A 19 26.33 6.35 11.14
C LYS A 19 25.08 5.52 11.40
N THR A 20 24.76 5.25 12.66
CA THR A 20 23.67 4.33 13.07
C THR A 20 22.37 5.02 13.46
N GLY A 21 22.41 6.33 13.73
CA GLY A 21 21.29 7.09 14.29
C GLY A 21 20.96 6.79 15.77
N MET A 22 21.71 5.88 16.41
CA MET A 22 21.39 5.39 17.76
C MET A 22 21.68 6.42 18.88
N GLY A 23 21.12 6.17 20.07
CA GLY A 23 21.32 7.03 21.23
C GLY A 23 22.80 7.10 21.62
N MET A 24 23.25 8.28 22.10
CA MET A 24 24.66 8.49 22.46
C MET A 24 25.18 7.45 23.46
N MET A 25 24.36 7.11 24.45
CA MET A 25 24.71 6.09 25.46
C MET A 25 24.69 4.67 24.92
N ASP A 26 23.84 4.38 23.94
CA ASP A 26 23.79 3.06 23.30
C ASP A 26 25.04 2.84 22.44
N CYS A 27 25.44 3.85 21.68
CA CYS A 27 26.70 3.83 20.90
C CYS A 27 27.93 3.67 21.82
N LYS A 28 27.94 4.38 22.95
CA LYS A 28 29.02 4.24 23.95
C LYS A 28 29.07 2.84 24.56
N LYS A 29 27.91 2.25 24.88
CA LYS A 29 27.82 0.88 25.42
C LYS A 29 28.25 -0.16 24.39
N ALA A 30 27.87 0.03 23.13
CA ALA A 30 28.24 -0.87 22.05
C ALA A 30 29.75 -0.90 21.82
N LEU A 31 30.39 0.28 21.76
CA LEU A 31 31.85 0.37 21.68
C LEU A 31 32.51 -0.23 22.92
N ALA A 32 31.98 0.00 24.12
CA ALA A 32 32.52 -0.62 25.33
C ALA A 32 32.41 -2.15 25.35
N ALA A 33 31.30 -2.72 24.87
CA ALA A 33 31.08 -4.16 24.81
C ALA A 33 31.95 -4.85 23.75
N ASN A 34 32.33 -4.12 22.70
CA ASN A 34 33.09 -4.64 21.56
C ASN A 34 34.51 -4.08 21.50
N ASN A 35 35.09 -3.75 22.66
CA ASN A 35 36.49 -3.31 22.79
C ASN A 35 36.88 -2.13 21.89
N GLY A 36 35.93 -1.24 21.59
CA GLY A 36 36.12 -0.07 20.74
C GLY A 36 36.07 -0.36 19.23
N ASP A 37 35.84 -1.60 18.80
CA ASP A 37 35.69 -1.95 17.39
C ASP A 37 34.38 -1.38 16.83
N PRO A 38 34.44 -0.43 15.88
CA PRO A 38 33.24 0.21 15.33
C PRO A 38 32.33 -0.75 14.55
N LYS A 39 32.89 -1.75 13.85
CA LYS A 39 32.09 -2.69 13.05
C LYS A 39 31.38 -3.69 13.96
N ALA A 40 32.10 -4.27 14.91
CA ALA A 40 31.49 -5.17 15.88
C ALA A 40 30.48 -4.45 16.78
N ALA A 41 30.73 -3.17 17.13
CA ALA A 41 29.76 -2.35 17.86
C ALA A 41 28.48 -2.09 17.04
N GLU A 42 28.59 -1.86 15.74
CA GLU A 42 27.45 -1.69 14.83
C GLU A 42 26.60 -2.98 14.74
N GLU A 43 27.26 -4.13 14.56
CA GLU A 43 26.59 -5.44 14.51
C GLU A 43 25.92 -5.79 15.84
N TRP A 44 26.59 -5.53 16.97
CA TRP A 44 26.04 -5.73 18.30
C TRP A 44 24.82 -4.83 18.58
N LEU A 45 24.81 -3.59 18.08
CA LEU A 45 23.64 -2.71 18.16
C LEU A 45 22.47 -3.29 17.36
N ARG A 46 22.72 -3.83 16.16
CA ARG A 46 21.68 -4.47 15.34
C ARG A 46 21.08 -5.68 16.04
N GLU A 47 21.90 -6.60 16.56
CA GLU A 47 21.40 -7.81 17.23
C GLU A 47 20.55 -7.49 18.47
N ARG A 48 21.01 -6.57 19.32
CA ARG A 48 20.23 -6.18 20.52
C ARG A 48 18.93 -5.48 20.19
N VAL A 49 18.88 -4.76 19.08
CA VAL A 49 17.64 -4.12 18.64
C VAL A 49 16.71 -5.16 18.06
N LYS A 50 17.20 -6.10 17.24
CA LYS A 50 16.38 -7.21 16.72
C LYS A 50 15.67 -7.96 17.85
N GLY A 51 16.38 -8.33 18.91
CA GLY A 51 15.78 -8.97 20.09
C GLY A 51 14.75 -8.10 20.82
N LYS A 52 15.00 -6.79 20.96
CA LYS A 52 14.02 -5.86 21.55
C LYS A 52 12.82 -5.56 20.65
N MET A 53 12.97 -5.72 19.34
CA MET A 53 11.89 -5.50 18.37
C MET A 53 10.98 -6.71 18.29
N GLU A 54 11.52 -7.93 18.41
CA GLU A 54 10.74 -9.16 18.63
C GLU A 54 9.88 -9.06 19.90
N GLU A 55 10.36 -8.37 20.95
CA GLU A 55 9.58 -8.08 22.17
C GLU A 55 8.54 -6.96 22.01
N ARG A 56 8.60 -6.14 20.94
CA ARG A 56 7.76 -4.94 20.72
C ARG A 56 6.62 -5.15 19.74
N THR A 57 6.47 -6.36 19.18
CA THR A 57 5.40 -6.72 18.24
C THR A 57 3.98 -6.59 18.81
N GLU A 58 3.84 -6.36 20.12
CA GLU A 58 2.53 -6.18 20.79
C GLU A 58 1.92 -4.77 20.63
N ARG A 59 2.67 -3.76 20.17
CA ARG A 59 2.12 -2.41 19.98
C ARG A 59 1.38 -2.28 18.66
N VAL A 60 0.12 -1.83 18.74
CA VAL A 60 -0.73 -1.54 17.59
C VAL A 60 -0.12 -0.42 16.76
N ALA A 61 0.38 -0.76 15.57
CA ALA A 61 0.83 0.19 14.56
C ALA A 61 -0.37 0.54 13.66
N GLY A 62 -1.16 1.54 14.03
CA GLY A 62 -2.33 1.99 13.27
C GLY A 62 -2.04 3.04 12.20
N GLU A 63 -0.84 3.61 12.22
CA GLU A 63 -0.38 4.61 11.25
C GLU A 63 0.57 3.96 10.22
N GLY A 64 0.92 4.68 9.16
CA GLY A 64 1.78 4.12 8.12
C GLY A 64 1.58 4.74 6.74
N ARG A 65 2.10 4.06 5.72
CA ARG A 65 2.04 4.50 4.33
C ARG A 65 2.02 3.33 3.36
N ILE A 66 1.32 3.53 2.24
CA ILE A 66 1.32 2.61 1.10
C ILE A 66 2.39 3.04 0.08
N GLY A 67 3.20 2.09 -0.39
CA GLY A 67 4.20 2.26 -1.43
C GLY A 67 3.83 1.48 -2.69
N ILE A 68 4.15 2.03 -3.87
CA ILE A 68 3.97 1.34 -5.16
C ILE A 68 5.22 1.48 -6.03
N ALA A 69 5.78 0.35 -6.44
CA ALA A 69 6.86 0.26 -7.41
C ALA A 69 6.38 -0.40 -8.71
N VAL A 70 6.91 0.05 -9.84
CA VAL A 70 6.63 -0.49 -11.18
C VAL A 70 7.96 -0.57 -11.92
N ASP A 71 8.24 -1.71 -12.55
CA ASP A 71 9.41 -1.95 -13.37
C ASP A 71 9.00 -2.79 -14.60
N GLY A 72 8.86 -2.13 -15.75
CA GLY A 72 8.36 -2.74 -16.97
C GLY A 72 7.01 -3.43 -16.76
N ALA A 73 6.97 -4.74 -17.01
CA ALA A 73 5.78 -5.57 -16.85
C ALA A 73 5.61 -6.16 -15.44
N LYS A 74 6.21 -5.54 -14.41
CA LYS A 74 6.06 -5.92 -13.00
C LYS A 74 5.62 -4.72 -12.18
N ALA A 75 4.72 -4.94 -11.22
CA ALA A 75 4.36 -3.94 -10.24
C ALA A 75 4.19 -4.55 -8.85
N ALA A 76 4.50 -3.79 -7.82
CA ALA A 76 4.30 -4.19 -6.44
C ALA A 76 3.67 -3.05 -5.64
N MET A 77 2.75 -3.38 -4.74
CA MET A 77 2.14 -2.46 -3.78
C MET A 77 2.28 -3.04 -2.37
N VAL A 78 2.73 -2.21 -1.42
CA VAL A 78 3.01 -2.61 -0.04
C VAL A 78 2.40 -1.62 0.95
N GLU A 79 1.89 -2.11 2.07
CA GLU A 79 1.46 -1.31 3.22
C GLU A 79 2.45 -1.50 4.36
N VAL A 80 3.16 -0.43 4.73
CA VAL A 80 4.08 -0.44 5.87
C VAL A 80 3.49 0.40 6.99
N ARG A 81 3.34 -0.22 8.17
CA ARG A 81 2.76 0.39 9.35
C ARG A 81 3.83 0.91 10.30
N THR A 82 3.50 1.94 11.08
CA THR A 82 4.29 2.53 12.17
C THR A 82 3.37 2.96 13.32
N GLU A 83 3.94 3.34 14.47
CA GLU A 83 3.15 3.76 15.63
C GLU A 83 2.52 5.15 15.45
N THR A 84 3.23 6.12 14.87
CA THR A 84 2.77 7.52 14.83
C THR A 84 2.66 8.12 13.43
N ASP A 85 1.78 9.11 13.29
CA ASP A 85 1.61 9.85 12.03
C ASP A 85 2.80 10.77 11.72
N PHE A 86 3.51 11.24 12.74
CA PHE A 86 4.76 12.00 12.60
C PHE A 86 5.82 11.19 11.84
N THR A 87 5.98 9.93 12.20
CA THR A 87 6.91 9.02 11.53
C THR A 87 6.41 8.65 10.14
N ALA A 88 5.11 8.39 9.96
CA ALA A 88 4.52 8.08 8.65
C ALA A 88 4.70 9.22 7.61
N LYS A 89 4.82 10.47 8.07
CA LYS A 89 5.05 11.67 7.23
C LYS A 89 6.53 12.01 7.05
N ASN A 90 7.45 11.38 7.80
CA ASN A 90 8.87 11.65 7.71
C ASN A 90 9.44 11.21 6.35
N GLU A 91 10.31 12.04 5.74
CA GLU A 91 10.87 11.75 4.41
C GLU A 91 11.65 10.43 4.33
N ASP A 92 12.38 10.07 5.39
CA ASP A 92 13.17 8.84 5.40
C ASP A 92 12.27 7.61 5.53
N PHE A 93 11.14 7.73 6.25
CA PHE A 93 10.10 6.70 6.25
C PHE A 93 9.46 6.56 4.87
N VAL A 94 9.11 7.68 4.21
CA VAL A 94 8.55 7.66 2.85
C VAL A 94 9.51 6.99 1.86
N LYS A 95 10.81 7.29 1.94
CA LYS A 95 11.85 6.63 1.14
C LYS A 95 11.94 5.14 1.45
N MET A 96 11.93 4.77 2.74
CA MET A 96 11.95 3.36 3.16
C MET A 96 10.79 2.57 2.57
N VAL A 97 9.58 3.13 2.60
CA VAL A 97 8.38 2.48 2.03
C VAL A 97 8.54 2.29 0.51
N ALA A 98 9.12 3.27 -0.18
CA ALA A 98 9.43 3.14 -1.61
C ALA A 98 10.51 2.09 -1.89
N ASP A 99 11.55 2.01 -1.05
CA ASP A 99 12.60 0.99 -1.15
C ASP A 99 12.01 -0.42 -0.97
N VAL A 100 11.19 -0.61 0.06
CA VAL A 100 10.50 -1.89 0.33
C VAL A 100 9.57 -2.27 -0.83
N ALA A 101 8.82 -1.30 -1.40
CA ALA A 101 8.02 -1.54 -2.60
C ALA A 101 8.88 -1.98 -3.80
N GLY A 102 10.07 -1.38 -3.96
CA GLY A 102 11.04 -1.77 -4.99
C GLY A 102 11.59 -3.18 -4.77
N MET A 103 11.93 -3.54 -3.54
CA MET A 103 12.36 -4.90 -3.18
C MET A 103 11.26 -5.94 -3.44
N ALA A 104 10.00 -5.58 -3.18
CA ALA A 104 8.84 -6.45 -3.43
C ALA A 104 8.69 -6.85 -4.92
N LEU A 105 9.25 -6.09 -5.87
CA LEU A 105 9.28 -6.49 -7.30
C LEU A 105 10.09 -7.76 -7.57
N SER A 106 10.98 -8.15 -6.65
CA SER A 106 11.80 -9.36 -6.76
C SER A 106 11.15 -10.60 -6.13
N GLN A 107 10.06 -10.43 -5.38
CA GLN A 107 9.29 -11.54 -4.81
C GLN A 107 8.48 -12.26 -5.89
N PRO A 108 7.95 -13.47 -5.69
CA PRO A 108 6.99 -14.08 -6.61
C PRO A 108 5.71 -13.24 -6.81
N ALA A 109 5.02 -13.40 -7.94
CA ALA A 109 3.73 -12.75 -8.15
C ALA A 109 2.67 -13.32 -7.20
N GLY A 110 1.75 -12.48 -6.73
CA GLY A 110 0.79 -12.81 -5.67
C GLY A 110 1.07 -12.04 -4.38
N ASP A 111 0.74 -12.64 -3.25
CA ASP A 111 0.93 -12.02 -1.94
C ASP A 111 2.42 -11.89 -1.60
N VAL A 112 2.79 -10.73 -1.06
CA VAL A 112 4.15 -10.41 -0.65
C VAL A 112 4.21 -10.29 0.86
N THR A 113 5.13 -11.06 1.45
CA THR A 113 5.53 -10.95 2.86
C THR A 113 6.96 -10.43 2.94
N ALA A 114 7.39 -9.98 4.13
CA ALA A 114 8.72 -9.43 4.30
C ALA A 114 9.75 -10.57 4.29
N ASP A 115 10.72 -10.49 3.37
CA ASP A 115 11.92 -11.31 3.38
C ASP A 115 13.00 -10.65 4.25
N ASP A 116 14.18 -11.26 4.33
CA ASP A 116 15.28 -10.76 5.15
C ASP A 116 15.74 -9.35 4.72
N ALA A 117 15.74 -9.05 3.42
CA ALA A 117 16.18 -7.76 2.90
C ALA A 117 15.19 -6.64 3.25
N MET A 118 13.89 -6.88 3.04
CA MET A 118 12.83 -5.96 3.44
C MET A 118 12.79 -5.77 4.95
N SER A 119 12.92 -6.86 5.70
CA SER A 119 12.94 -6.82 7.17
C SER A 119 14.12 -6.00 7.68
N THR A 120 15.32 -6.21 7.14
CA THR A 120 16.51 -5.41 7.47
C THR A 120 16.30 -3.93 7.16
N ARG A 121 15.70 -3.61 6.01
CA ARG A 121 15.45 -2.22 5.62
C ARG A 121 14.45 -1.51 6.53
N ILE A 122 13.44 -2.23 7.02
CA ILE A 122 12.46 -1.76 8.00
C ILE A 122 13.13 -1.61 9.38
N ASP A 123 13.97 -2.57 9.78
CA ASP A 123 14.70 -2.55 11.05
C ASP A 123 15.66 -1.36 11.15
N ASP A 124 16.34 -1.00 10.06
CA ASP A 124 17.16 0.21 9.99
C ASP A 124 16.33 1.48 10.28
N MET A 125 15.04 1.51 9.90
CA MET A 125 14.14 2.61 10.23
C MET A 125 13.63 2.55 11.66
N ARG A 126 13.35 1.35 12.19
CA ARG A 126 12.99 1.17 13.62
C ARG A 126 14.13 1.65 14.53
N LEU A 127 15.38 1.47 14.13
CA LEU A 127 16.57 1.91 14.88
C LEU A 127 16.61 3.43 15.05
N THR A 128 16.34 4.17 13.98
CA THR A 128 16.42 5.63 13.97
C THR A 128 15.23 6.27 14.66
N THR A 129 14.02 5.76 14.41
CA THR A 129 12.76 6.32 14.92
C THR A 129 12.39 5.82 16.31
N ARG A 130 12.87 4.62 16.68
CA ARG A 130 12.53 3.90 17.92
C ARG A 130 11.05 3.51 18.04
N GLU A 131 10.32 3.51 16.93
CA GLU A 131 8.94 3.02 16.83
C GLU A 131 8.88 1.59 16.33
N ASN A 132 7.83 0.85 16.70
CA ASN A 132 7.46 -0.37 16.01
C ASN A 132 7.02 -0.07 14.57
N MET A 133 7.47 -0.88 13.63
CA MET A 133 7.12 -0.77 12.21
C MET A 133 6.94 -2.14 11.61
N SER A 134 6.12 -2.34 10.60
CA SER A 134 6.03 -3.66 9.95
C SER A 134 5.52 -3.55 8.53
N LEU A 135 5.90 -4.50 7.68
CA LEU A 135 5.17 -4.74 6.44
C LEU A 135 3.88 -5.48 6.80
N ALA A 136 2.74 -4.82 6.65
CA ALA A 136 1.44 -5.38 7.03
C ALA A 136 0.88 -6.30 5.94
N ARG A 137 0.97 -5.86 4.69
CA ARG A 137 0.60 -6.64 3.51
C ARG A 137 1.31 -6.11 2.28
N GLY A 138 1.44 -6.95 1.26
CA GLY A 138 1.90 -6.54 -0.05
C GLY A 138 1.37 -7.46 -1.13
N CYS A 139 1.41 -6.99 -2.37
CA CYS A 139 1.16 -7.83 -3.53
C CYS A 139 2.10 -7.45 -4.67
N ARG A 140 2.39 -8.43 -5.52
CA ARG A 140 3.11 -8.27 -6.79
C ARG A 140 2.26 -8.79 -7.94
N ILE A 141 2.23 -8.03 -9.04
CA ILE A 141 1.48 -8.35 -10.25
C ILE A 141 2.45 -8.34 -11.43
N ASP A 142 2.33 -9.37 -12.28
CA ASP A 142 3.09 -9.52 -13.52
C ASP A 142 2.20 -9.33 -14.75
N GLY A 143 2.82 -8.89 -15.85
CA GLY A 143 2.21 -8.76 -17.17
C GLY A 143 1.53 -7.40 -17.41
N GLY A 144 1.45 -7.01 -18.68
CA GLY A 144 0.78 -5.77 -19.09
C GLY A 144 1.53 -4.49 -18.69
N SER A 145 0.78 -3.39 -18.70
CA SER A 145 1.22 -2.04 -18.32
C SER A 145 0.51 -1.60 -17.05
N PHE A 146 1.09 -0.64 -16.32
CA PHE A 146 0.57 -0.26 -15.01
C PHE A 146 0.32 1.24 -14.86
N GLY A 147 -0.84 1.58 -14.32
CA GLY A 147 -1.13 2.87 -13.72
C GLY A 147 -0.92 2.81 -12.20
N LYS A 148 -0.48 3.90 -11.58
CA LYS A 148 -0.39 3.97 -10.12
C LYS A 148 -0.74 5.33 -9.58
N TYR A 149 -1.33 5.35 -8.40
CA TYR A 149 -1.57 6.56 -7.62
C TYR A 149 -1.50 6.24 -6.13
N VAL A 150 -0.75 7.05 -5.40
CA VAL A 150 -0.78 7.11 -3.93
C VAL A 150 -1.33 8.48 -3.56
N HIS A 151 -2.40 8.52 -2.76
CA HIS A 151 -2.98 9.77 -2.30
C HIS A 151 -1.97 10.57 -1.47
N HIS A 152 -2.13 11.89 -1.41
CA HIS A 152 -1.08 12.77 -0.86
C HIS A 152 -0.69 12.44 0.59
N ASP A 153 -1.65 11.95 1.38
CA ASP A 153 -1.44 11.53 2.77
C ASP A 153 -0.75 10.16 2.91
N GLY A 154 -0.61 9.40 1.80
CA GLY A 154 -0.02 8.07 1.79
C GLY A 154 -0.92 6.95 2.32
N LYS A 155 -2.17 7.27 2.70
CA LYS A 155 -3.08 6.33 3.36
C LYS A 155 -4.00 5.59 2.40
N ARG A 156 -4.12 6.05 1.16
CA ARG A 156 -4.89 5.37 0.11
C ARG A 156 -4.07 5.27 -1.16
N ALA A 157 -4.18 4.15 -1.85
CA ALA A 157 -3.48 3.97 -3.12
C ALA A 157 -4.25 3.04 -4.05
N CYS A 158 -3.97 3.18 -5.35
CA CYS A 158 -4.44 2.27 -6.38
C CYS A 158 -3.28 1.91 -7.31
N LEU A 159 -3.15 0.61 -7.57
CA LEU A 159 -2.35 0.01 -8.62
C LEU A 159 -3.31 -0.57 -9.67
N LEU A 160 -3.23 -0.09 -10.91
CA LEU A 160 -4.08 -0.47 -12.03
C LEU A 160 -3.24 -1.25 -13.04
N GLN A 161 -3.72 -2.39 -13.50
CA GLN A 161 -3.14 -3.18 -14.57
C GLN A 161 -4.01 -3.05 -15.82
N VAL A 162 -3.35 -2.81 -16.96
CA VAL A 162 -3.99 -2.71 -18.26
C VAL A 162 -3.26 -3.53 -19.33
N GLU A 163 -4.02 -3.97 -20.32
CA GLU A 163 -3.53 -4.40 -21.63
C GLU A 163 -3.70 -3.26 -22.63
N GLY A 164 -2.85 -3.23 -23.66
CA GLY A 164 -2.83 -2.16 -24.66
C GLY A 164 -2.07 -0.91 -24.20
N SER A 165 -2.10 0.13 -25.04
CA SER A 165 -1.41 1.40 -24.79
C SER A 165 -2.38 2.44 -24.27
N VAL A 166 -2.23 2.83 -23.00
CA VAL A 166 -3.03 3.90 -22.37
C VAL A 166 -2.08 5.04 -21.98
N PRO A 167 -2.41 6.31 -22.27
CA PRO A 167 -1.58 7.44 -21.83
C PRO A 167 -1.40 7.49 -20.31
N ASP A 168 -0.19 7.79 -19.84
CA ASP A 168 0.17 7.80 -18.42
C ASP A 168 -0.73 8.71 -17.57
N ASP A 169 -1.10 9.90 -18.09
CA ASP A 169 -1.98 10.83 -17.40
C ASP A 169 -3.39 10.26 -17.22
N LEU A 170 -3.89 9.51 -18.21
CA LEU A 170 -5.18 8.84 -18.12
C LEU A 170 -5.10 7.67 -17.13
N LEU A 171 -4.03 6.86 -17.15
CA LEU A 171 -3.80 5.80 -16.17
C LEU A 171 -3.80 6.33 -14.73
N LYS A 172 -3.04 7.41 -14.50
CA LYS A 172 -2.98 8.07 -13.20
C LYS A 172 -4.36 8.62 -12.79
N GLY A 173 -5.07 9.25 -13.71
CA GLY A 173 -6.40 9.79 -13.46
C GLY A 173 -7.45 8.71 -13.16
N ILE A 174 -7.39 7.56 -13.83
CA ILE A 174 -8.23 6.40 -13.51
C ILE A 174 -7.88 5.87 -12.12
N CYS A 175 -6.60 5.78 -11.74
CA CYS A 175 -6.22 5.40 -10.38
C CYS A 175 -6.75 6.39 -9.32
N GLN A 176 -6.75 7.69 -9.61
CA GLN A 176 -7.35 8.72 -8.74
C GLN A 176 -8.86 8.52 -8.61
N HIS A 177 -9.55 8.26 -9.73
CA HIS A 177 -10.97 7.96 -9.77
C HIS A 177 -11.31 6.72 -8.92
N ILE A 178 -10.54 5.63 -9.04
CA ILE A 178 -10.73 4.41 -8.24
C ILE A 178 -10.55 4.68 -6.74
N VAL A 179 -9.55 5.49 -6.35
CA VAL A 179 -9.35 5.87 -4.95
C VAL A 179 -10.49 6.73 -4.40
N PHE A 180 -11.12 7.55 -5.24
CA PHE A 180 -12.21 8.44 -4.82
C PHE A 180 -13.58 7.75 -4.78
N HIS A 181 -13.95 7.01 -5.82
CA HIS A 181 -15.27 6.38 -5.95
C HIS A 181 -15.37 4.98 -5.36
N ASP A 182 -14.24 4.35 -5.01
CA ASP A 182 -14.20 3.04 -4.35
C ASP A 182 -15.07 1.98 -5.08
N PRO A 183 -14.93 1.78 -6.41
CA PRO A 183 -15.75 0.81 -7.13
C PRO A 183 -15.54 -0.60 -6.57
N LEU A 184 -16.60 -1.41 -6.64
CA LEU A 184 -16.60 -2.83 -6.24
C LEU A 184 -15.79 -3.69 -7.22
N GLY A 185 -15.81 -3.31 -8.50
CA GLY A 185 -15.15 -4.06 -9.56
C GLY A 185 -14.98 -3.22 -10.83
N ILE A 186 -14.44 -3.84 -11.87
CA ILE A 186 -14.19 -3.22 -13.17
C ILE A 186 -15.50 -3.09 -13.94
N SER A 187 -16.26 -4.19 -14.04
CA SER A 187 -17.49 -4.28 -14.83
C SER A 187 -18.62 -4.94 -14.03
N GLU A 188 -19.76 -5.14 -14.67
CA GLU A 188 -20.88 -5.91 -14.16
C GLU A 188 -20.52 -7.35 -13.83
N ASP A 189 -19.52 -7.93 -14.50
CA ASP A 189 -19.07 -9.31 -14.28
C ASP A 189 -18.41 -9.50 -12.90
N ASP A 190 -17.93 -8.40 -12.30
CA ASP A 190 -17.33 -8.40 -10.97
C ASP A 190 -18.38 -8.23 -9.85
N VAL A 191 -19.66 -8.07 -10.19
CA VAL A 191 -20.75 -7.95 -9.22
C VAL A 191 -21.42 -9.31 -9.04
N PRO A 192 -21.58 -9.82 -7.79
CA PRO A 192 -22.28 -11.08 -7.56
C PRO A 192 -23.69 -11.06 -8.16
N ALA A 193 -24.03 -12.07 -8.95
CA ALA A 193 -25.34 -12.18 -9.59
C ALA A 193 -26.50 -12.10 -8.58
N ALA A 194 -26.33 -12.72 -7.41
CA ALA A 194 -27.30 -12.66 -6.32
C ALA A 194 -27.62 -11.22 -5.89
N THR A 195 -26.62 -10.33 -5.82
CA THR A 195 -26.83 -8.92 -5.49
C THR A 195 -27.70 -8.22 -6.55
N LEU A 196 -27.44 -8.48 -7.83
CA LEU A 196 -28.23 -7.89 -8.91
C LEU A 196 -29.66 -8.45 -8.93
N ASP A 197 -29.83 -9.73 -8.63
CA ASP A 197 -31.13 -10.39 -8.56
C ASP A 197 -31.97 -9.89 -7.38
N GLU A 198 -31.36 -9.69 -6.22
CA GLU A 198 -32.00 -9.07 -5.06
C GLU A 198 -32.47 -7.66 -5.37
N ILE A 199 -31.61 -6.80 -5.93
CA ILE A 199 -31.97 -5.43 -6.34
C ILE A 199 -33.15 -5.46 -7.32
N ARG A 200 -33.14 -6.39 -8.27
CA ARG A 200 -34.21 -6.52 -9.27
C ARG A 200 -35.53 -6.95 -8.62
N ALA A 201 -35.50 -7.98 -7.77
CA ALA A 201 -36.68 -8.51 -7.12
C ALA A 201 -37.33 -7.48 -6.19
N GLU A 202 -36.53 -6.77 -5.39
CA GLU A 202 -37.02 -5.69 -4.53
C GLU A 202 -37.67 -4.56 -5.33
N ALA A 203 -37.03 -4.13 -6.42
CA ALA A 203 -37.56 -3.06 -7.27
C ALA A 203 -38.86 -3.46 -7.97
N ILE A 204 -39.00 -4.72 -8.40
CA ILE A 204 -40.25 -5.26 -8.95
C ILE A 204 -41.34 -5.23 -7.90
N GLN A 205 -41.06 -5.74 -6.69
CA GLN A 205 -42.06 -5.80 -5.61
C GLN A 205 -42.54 -4.39 -5.25
N GLN A 206 -41.62 -3.45 -5.05
CA GLN A 206 -41.95 -2.05 -4.75
C GLN A 206 -42.82 -1.42 -5.85
N ALA A 207 -42.54 -1.70 -7.13
CA ALA A 207 -43.35 -1.19 -8.23
C ALA A 207 -44.77 -1.79 -8.22
N LYS A 208 -44.91 -3.10 -7.96
CA LYS A 208 -46.21 -3.78 -7.85
C LYS A 208 -47.04 -3.27 -6.68
N ASP A 209 -46.42 -3.00 -5.53
CA ASP A 209 -47.10 -2.45 -4.35
C ASP A 209 -47.69 -1.05 -4.62
N THR A 210 -47.14 -0.32 -5.59
CA THR A 210 -47.67 0.97 -6.08
C THR A 210 -48.69 0.83 -7.23
N GLY A 211 -49.14 -0.39 -7.53
CA GLY A 211 -50.15 -0.68 -8.54
C GLY A 211 -49.63 -0.66 -9.99
N LYS A 212 -48.32 -0.73 -10.21
CA LYS A 212 -47.74 -0.86 -11.57
C LYS A 212 -47.91 -2.29 -12.08
N ASN A 213 -48.10 -2.44 -13.39
CA ASN A 213 -48.16 -3.76 -14.02
C ASN A 213 -46.75 -4.39 -14.17
N ASP A 214 -46.71 -5.67 -14.52
CA ASP A 214 -45.45 -6.44 -14.62
C ASP A 214 -44.44 -5.84 -15.60
N GLU A 215 -44.88 -5.36 -16.77
CA GLU A 215 -43.98 -4.78 -17.77
C GLU A 215 -43.32 -3.49 -17.25
N ILE A 216 -44.08 -2.61 -16.60
CA ILE A 216 -43.56 -1.38 -16.02
C ILE A 216 -42.65 -1.70 -14.83
N ALA A 217 -43.02 -2.67 -13.98
CA ALA A 217 -42.22 -3.10 -12.85
C ALA A 217 -40.84 -3.63 -13.29
N GLN A 218 -40.79 -4.45 -14.35
CA GLN A 218 -39.54 -4.94 -14.93
C GLN A 218 -38.64 -3.81 -15.44
N LYS A 219 -39.20 -2.86 -16.22
CA LYS A 219 -38.44 -1.70 -16.72
C LYS A 219 -37.87 -0.84 -15.59
N ILE A 220 -38.62 -0.65 -14.50
CA ILE A 220 -38.14 0.08 -13.31
C ILE A 220 -36.98 -0.67 -12.66
N ALA A 221 -37.09 -1.99 -12.52
CA ALA A 221 -36.06 -2.82 -11.91
C ALA A 221 -34.78 -2.85 -12.74
N GLU A 222 -34.87 -2.95 -14.07
CA GLU A 222 -33.73 -2.82 -14.97
C GLU A 222 -33.03 -1.45 -14.82
N GLY A 223 -33.81 -0.38 -14.70
CA GLY A 223 -33.26 0.97 -14.43
C GLY A 223 -32.52 1.06 -13.10
N LYS A 224 -33.01 0.37 -12.05
CA LYS A 224 -32.34 0.30 -10.74
C LYS A 224 -31.04 -0.48 -10.81
N VAL A 225 -31.04 -1.63 -11.48
CA VAL A 225 -29.82 -2.42 -11.73
C VAL A 225 -28.79 -1.60 -12.51
N ARG A 226 -29.20 -0.94 -13.59
CA ARG A 226 -28.30 -0.09 -14.38
C ARG A 226 -27.68 1.02 -13.53
N LYS A 227 -28.49 1.72 -12.73
CA LYS A 227 -28.00 2.77 -11.83
C LYS A 227 -27.01 2.22 -10.80
N TYR A 228 -27.27 1.05 -10.24
CA TYR A 228 -26.34 0.40 -9.33
C TYR A 228 -24.99 0.11 -9.99
N LEU A 229 -25.01 -0.39 -11.23
CA LEU A 229 -23.78 -0.63 -11.99
C LEU A 229 -23.02 0.68 -12.28
N GLU A 230 -23.72 1.74 -12.68
CA GLU A 230 -23.17 3.10 -12.89
C GLU A 230 -22.50 3.65 -11.62
N GLU A 231 -23.00 3.32 -10.44
CA GLU A 231 -22.46 3.78 -9.17
C GLU A 231 -21.34 2.88 -8.62
N ARG A 232 -21.35 1.58 -8.95
CA ARG A 232 -20.53 0.56 -8.26
C ARG A 232 -19.45 -0.10 -9.12
N THR A 233 -19.46 0.08 -10.43
CA THR A 233 -18.48 -0.56 -11.34
C THR A 233 -17.70 0.49 -12.13
N LEU A 234 -16.39 0.32 -12.19
CA LEU A 234 -15.47 1.33 -12.73
C LEU A 234 -15.82 1.77 -14.15
N LEU A 235 -16.09 0.81 -15.04
CA LEU A 235 -16.32 1.11 -16.46
C LEU A 235 -17.61 1.90 -16.71
N HIS A 236 -18.60 1.78 -15.84
CA HIS A 236 -19.88 2.50 -15.95
C HIS A 236 -19.87 3.85 -15.24
N GLN A 237 -18.94 4.07 -14.32
CA GLN A 237 -18.83 5.33 -13.59
C GLN A 237 -18.47 6.48 -14.52
N LYS A 238 -19.11 7.64 -14.29
CA LYS A 238 -18.70 8.91 -14.87
C LYS A 238 -17.34 9.32 -14.32
N TYR A 239 -16.45 9.74 -15.20
CA TYR A 239 -15.07 10.01 -14.82
C TYR A 239 -14.97 11.27 -13.95
N VAL A 240 -14.22 11.20 -12.85
CA VAL A 240 -14.22 12.25 -11.81
C VAL A 240 -13.63 13.58 -12.29
N LEU A 241 -12.79 13.56 -13.33
CA LEU A 241 -12.21 14.77 -13.93
C LEU A 241 -12.96 15.24 -15.17
N ASP A 242 -13.90 14.44 -15.70
CA ASP A 242 -14.76 14.78 -16.84
C ASP A 242 -16.06 13.96 -16.75
N GLU A 243 -17.06 14.50 -16.06
CA GLU A 243 -18.35 13.81 -15.84
C GLU A 243 -19.20 13.66 -17.11
N SER A 244 -18.76 14.23 -18.24
CA SER A 244 -19.46 14.02 -19.52
C SER A 244 -19.29 12.58 -20.03
N LYS A 245 -18.16 11.95 -19.71
CA LYS A 245 -17.77 10.61 -20.18
C LYS A 245 -17.67 9.61 -19.03
N THR A 246 -17.94 8.35 -19.35
CA THR A 246 -17.62 7.21 -18.49
C THR A 246 -16.14 6.84 -18.59
N VAL A 247 -15.62 6.10 -17.62
CA VAL A 247 -14.25 5.56 -17.72
C VAL A 247 -14.09 4.68 -18.96
N LYS A 248 -15.11 3.89 -19.31
CA LYS A 248 -15.12 3.06 -20.53
C LYS A 248 -14.96 3.88 -21.81
N GLU A 249 -15.64 5.02 -21.91
CA GLU A 249 -15.56 5.92 -23.08
C GLU A 249 -14.22 6.65 -23.21
N LEU A 250 -13.42 6.69 -22.14
CA LEU A 250 -12.08 7.29 -22.16
C LEU A 250 -10.98 6.30 -22.56
N LEU A 251 -11.22 5.01 -22.43
CA LEU A 251 -10.23 4.00 -22.79
C LEU A 251 -10.04 3.94 -24.31
N PRO A 252 -8.78 3.87 -24.80
CA PRO A 252 -8.50 3.51 -26.18
C PRO A 252 -9.17 2.19 -26.58
N SER A 253 -9.54 2.05 -27.86
CA SER A 253 -10.31 0.88 -28.33
C SER A 253 -9.56 -0.46 -28.20
N ASP A 254 -8.23 -0.43 -28.18
CA ASP A 254 -7.33 -1.57 -27.99
C ASP A 254 -6.88 -1.76 -26.54
N ALA A 255 -7.32 -0.89 -25.63
CA ALA A 255 -6.97 -0.94 -24.23
C ALA A 255 -8.03 -1.67 -23.39
N LYS A 256 -7.56 -2.41 -22.38
CA LYS A 256 -8.43 -3.12 -21.45
C LYS A 256 -7.88 -3.01 -20.04
N ILE A 257 -8.72 -2.59 -19.09
CA ILE A 257 -8.41 -2.73 -17.67
C ILE A 257 -8.61 -4.19 -17.29
N THR A 258 -7.56 -4.83 -16.78
CA THR A 258 -7.60 -6.25 -16.41
C THR A 258 -7.67 -6.46 -14.91
N ARG A 259 -7.12 -5.52 -14.13
CA ARG A 259 -7.11 -5.59 -12.67
C ARG A 259 -6.89 -4.21 -12.06
N PHE A 260 -7.45 -3.97 -10.89
CA PHE A 260 -6.91 -2.98 -9.98
C PHE A 260 -6.78 -3.56 -8.57
N VAL A 261 -5.83 -3.04 -7.81
CA VAL A 261 -5.70 -3.29 -6.38
C VAL A 261 -5.73 -1.94 -5.69
N ARG A 262 -6.56 -1.82 -4.65
CA ARG A 262 -6.71 -0.61 -3.86
C ARG A 262 -6.41 -0.94 -2.42
N TYR A 263 -5.54 -0.16 -1.78
CA TYR A 263 -5.31 -0.24 -0.34
C TYR A 263 -5.79 1.04 0.33
N THR A 264 -6.43 0.87 1.48
CA THR A 264 -6.66 1.90 2.49
C THR A 264 -5.93 1.45 3.74
N LEU A 265 -5.05 2.28 4.29
CA LEU A 265 -4.26 2.00 5.46
C LEU A 265 -5.15 1.47 6.59
N GLY A 266 -4.77 0.32 7.17
CA GLY A 266 -5.51 -0.26 8.29
C GLY A 266 -6.80 -1.00 7.93
N ALA A 267 -7.29 -0.89 6.69
CA ALA A 267 -8.40 -1.72 6.21
C ALA A 267 -7.88 -3.11 5.83
N ASP A 268 -8.71 -4.14 6.04
CA ASP A 268 -8.39 -5.53 5.65
C ASP A 268 -8.29 -5.71 4.13
#